data_AF-A0A078MFT1-F1
#
_entry.id   AF-A0A078MFT1-F1
#
_cell.length_a   1.000
_cell.length_b   1.000
_cell.length_c   1.000
_cell.angle_alpha   90.00
_cell.angle_beta   90.00
_cell.angle_gamma   90.00
#
_symmetry.space_group_name_H-M   'P 1'
#
loop_
_entity.id
_entity.type
_entity.pdbx_description
1 polymer ?
#
loop_
_entity_poly.entity_id
_entity_poly.type
_entity_poly.pdbx_seq_one_letter_code
_entity_poly.pdbx_strand_id
1 'polypeptide(L)' 'MKDNKERVEIRMPKSIIEKLDKYQEENGIATRTATILELLRKGLEK' A
#
# COMPACT_ATOMS: atom_id res chain seq x y z
N MET A 1 -9.54 4.05 -21.24
CA MET A 1 -9.34 5.23 -20.36
C MET A 1 -7.85 5.45 -20.26
N LYS A 2 -7.32 6.65 -20.52
CA LYS A 2 -5.89 6.92 -20.25
C LYS A 2 -5.65 6.60 -18.78
N ASP A 3 -4.72 5.68 -18.51
CA ASP A 3 -4.23 5.38 -17.16
C ASP A 3 -3.58 6.64 -16.57
N ASN A 4 -4.39 7.54 -15.99
CA ASN A 4 -3.92 8.70 -15.23
C ASN A 4 -3.37 8.20 -13.87
N LYS A 5 -2.28 7.44 -13.92
CA LYS A 5 -1.54 7.01 -12.73
C LYS A 5 -0.46 8.04 -12.47
N GLU A 6 -0.54 8.70 -11.32
CA GLU A 6 0.50 9.60 -10.84
C GLU A 6 1.41 8.86 -9.87
N ARG A 7 2.73 9.01 -10.05
CA ARG A 7 3.70 8.43 -9.14
C ARG A 7 3.95 9.43 -8.01
N VAL A 8 3.72 8.98 -6.78
CA VAL A 8 3.97 9.77 -5.56
C VAL A 8 5.14 9.16 -4.80
N GLU A 9 6.02 10.02 -4.27
CA GLU A 9 7.06 9.62 -3.32
C GLU A 9 6.67 10.08 -1.92
N ILE A 10 6.71 9.17 -0.94
CA ILE A 10 6.29 9.44 0.44
C ILE A 10 7.42 9.00 1.38
N ARG A 11 7.79 9.90 2.30
CA ARG A 11 8.68 9.56 3.42
C ARG A 11 7.86 9.17 4.64
N MET A 12 8.17 8.03 5.23
CA MET A 12 7.44 7.45 6.35
C MET A 12 8.40 6.90 7.40
N PRO A 13 7.98 6.82 8.67
CA PRO A 13 8.75 6.09 9.69
C PRO A 13 8.98 4.65 9.27
N LYS A 14 10.20 4.13 9.52
CA LYS A 14 10.58 2.75 9.19
C LYS A 14 9.61 1.72 9.79
N SER A 15 9.13 1.96 11.00
CA SER A 15 8.18 1.10 11.69
C SER A 15 6.85 0.93 10.95
N ILE A 16 6.41 1.91 10.15
CA ILE A 16 5.22 1.75 9.31
C ILE A 16 5.53 0.89 8.09
N ILE A 17 6.71 1.05 7.48
CA ILE A 17 7.15 0.20 6.35
C ILE A 17 7.22 -1.26 6.77
N GLU A 18 7.79 -1.54 7.95
CA GLU A 18 7.85 -2.90 8.50
C GLU A 18 6.46 -3.51 8.72
N LYS A 19 5.48 -2.70 9.14
CA LYS A 19 4.08 -3.15 9.27
C LYS A 19 3.44 -3.43 7.90
N LEU A 20 3.72 -2.61 6.88
CA LEU A 20 3.25 -2.83 5.52
C LEU A 20 3.82 -4.14 4.95
N ASP A 21 5.10 -4.40 5.16
CA ASP A 21 5.77 -5.60 4.68
C ASP A 21 5.22 -6.86 5.34
N LYS A 22 5.02 -6.85 6.66
CA LYS A 22 4.36 -7.96 7.37
C LYS A 22 2.95 -8.22 6.84
N TYR A 23 2.17 -7.16 6.66
CA TYR A 23 0.81 -7.29 6.12
C TYR A 23 0.83 -7.88 4.71
N GLN A 24 1.78 -7.47 3.86
CA GLN A 24 1.95 -8.02 2.51
C GLN A 24 2.22 -9.52 2.54
N GLU A 25 3.14 -9.97 3.41
CA GLU A 25 3.49 -11.39 3.57
C GLU A 25 2.32 -12.22 4.09
N GLU A 26 1.67 -11.76 5.16
CA GLU A 26 0.55 -12.45 5.81
C GLU A 26 -0.65 -12.64 4.88
N ASN A 27 -0.86 -11.70 3.95
CA ASN A 27 -1.98 -11.73 3.01
C ASN A 27 -1.59 -12.22 1.60
N GLY A 28 -0.34 -12.65 1.39
CA GLY A 28 0.14 -13.17 0.10
C GLY A 28 0.05 -12.16 -1.05
N ILE A 29 0.20 -10.86 -0.76
CA ILE A 29 0.03 -9.80 -1.76
C ILE A 29 1.33 -9.64 -2.58
N ALA A 30 1.19 -9.63 -3.90
CA ALA A 30 2.33 -9.68 -4.82
C ALA A 30 3.25 -8.44 -4.79
N THR A 31 2.74 -7.25 -4.46
CA THR A 31 3.54 -6.01 -4.48
C THR A 31 3.16 -5.05 -3.36
N ARG A 32 4.14 -4.26 -2.91
CA ARG A 32 3.94 -3.22 -1.90
C ARG A 32 2.90 -2.17 -2.34
N THR A 33 2.87 -1.84 -3.63
CA THR A 33 1.84 -0.94 -4.20
C THR A 33 0.44 -1.51 -4.02
N ALA A 34 0.24 -2.80 -4.33
CA ALA A 34 -1.06 -3.44 -4.13
C ALA A 34 -1.46 -3.46 -2.65
N THR A 35 -0.51 -3.73 -1.75
CA THR A 35 -0.72 -3.67 -0.29
C THR A 35 -1.16 -2.28 0.16
N ILE A 36 -0.47 -1.23 -0.28
CA ILE A 36 -0.82 0.15 0.07
C ILE A 36 -2.22 0.51 -0.45
N LEU A 37 -2.53 0.17 -1.70
CA LEU A 37 -3.85 0.45 -2.29
C LEU A 37 -4.98 -0.29 -1.57
N GLU A 38 -4.76 -1.55 -1.18
CA GLU A 38 -5.73 -2.31 -0.40
C GLU A 38 -5.99 -1.67 0.97
N LEU A 39 -4.93 -1.32 1.69
CA LEU A 39 -5.05 -0.70 3.01
C LEU A 39 -5.71 0.67 2.94
N LEU A 40 -5.38 1.47 1.92
CA LEU A 40 -6.07 2.74 1.65
C LEU A 40 -7.55 2.51 1.36
N ARG A 41 -7.90 1.54 0.52
CA ARG A 41 -9.30 1.17 0.24
C ARG A 41 -10.03 0.80 1.53
N LYS A 42 -9.48 -0.09 2.36
CA LYS A 42 -10.07 -0.48 3.65
C LYS A 42 -10.25 0.69 4.62
N GLY A 43 -9.35 1.67 4.59
CA GLY A 43 -9.45 2.86 5.44
C GLY A 43 -10.46 3.90 4.93
N LEU A 44 -10.74 3.92 3.62
CA LEU A 44 -11.68 4.85 2.99
C LEU A 44 -13.10 4.28 2.87
N GLU A 45 -13.24 2.97 2.74
CA GLU A 45 -14.51 2.22 2.85
C GLU A 45 -14.93 2.17 4.32
N LYS A 46 -15.45 3.28 4.85
CA LYS A 46 -16.23 3.29 6.08
C LYS A 46 -17.59 2.63 5.88
#